data_AF-A0A967VN93-F1
#
_entry.id   AF-A0A967VN93-F1
#
_cell.length_a   1.000
_cell.length_b   1.000
_cell.length_c   1.000
_cell.angle_alpha   90.00
_cell.angle_beta   90.00
_cell.angle_gamma   90.00
#
_symmetry.space_group_name_H-M   'P 1'
#
loop_
_entity.id
_entity.type
_entity.pdbx_description
1 polymer ?
#
loop_
_entity_poly.entity_id
_entity_poly.type
_entity_poly.pdbx_seq_one_letter_code
_entity_poly.pdbx_strand_id
1 'polypeptide(L)'
;MLDFRDRLEGAALDDDAGPTRLAELSDGLIDGFRAAMDSDLNSAEALAALFMFVKEVNAELDRAGDRLRPEDRAAALEALDRVDQVLGLIEVASSGREI
;
A
#
# COMPACT_ATOMS: atom_id res chain seq x y z
N MET A 1 -7.97 2.33 -5.13
CA MET A 1 -6.67 2.95 -4.77
C MET A 1 -6.87 4.10 -3.81
N LEU A 2 -7.67 5.10 -4.15
CA LEU A 2 -7.93 6.24 -3.26
C LEU A 2 -8.62 5.82 -1.96
N ASP A 3 -9.71 5.04 -2.03
CA ASP A 3 -10.40 4.55 -0.83
C ASP A 3 -9.49 3.70 0.07
N PHE A 4 -8.50 3.00 -0.51
CA PHE A 4 -7.52 2.24 0.26
C PHE A 4 -6.54 3.15 0.99
N ARG A 5 -6.04 4.19 0.30
CA ARG A 5 -5.20 5.23 0.92
C ARG A 5 -5.95 5.94 2.04
N ASP A 6 -7.18 6.37 1.78
CA ASP A 6 -8.05 7.05 2.75
C ASP A 6 -8.29 6.18 4.00
N ARG A 7 -8.53 4.88 3.80
CA ARG A 7 -8.66 3.91 4.91
C ARG A 7 -7.36 3.80 5.72
N LEU A 8 -6.23 3.68 5.04
CA LEU A 8 -4.93 3.52 5.70
C LEU A 8 -4.55 4.77 6.49
N GLU A 9 -4.80 5.96 5.95
CA GLU A 9 -4.59 7.25 6.63
C GLU A 9 -5.56 7.43 7.81
N GLY A 10 -6.81 6.98 7.66
CA GLY A 10 -7.85 7.04 8.67
C GLY A 10 -7.77 6.01 9.79
N ALA A 11 -6.89 5.00 9.68
CA ALA A 11 -6.68 4.01 10.72
C ALA A 11 -6.24 4.68 12.04
N ALA A 12 -6.82 4.22 13.16
CA ALA A 12 -6.52 4.74 14.48
C ALA A 12 -5.08 4.39 14.86
N LEU A 13 -4.33 5.40 15.32
CA LEU A 13 -2.99 5.19 15.84
C LEU A 13 -3.03 4.82 17.31
N ASP A 14 -2.34 3.73 17.65
CA ASP A 14 -2.28 3.18 19.00
C ASP A 14 -0.90 2.54 19.19
N ASP A 15 -0.06 3.13 20.04
CA ASP A 15 1.29 2.63 20.32
C ASP A 15 1.27 1.25 21.01
N ASP A 16 0.16 0.90 21.68
CA ASP A 16 -0.06 -0.40 22.32
C ASP A 16 -0.76 -1.41 21.39
N ALA A 17 -1.00 -1.05 20.12
CA ALA A 17 -1.55 -1.98 19.14
C ALA A 17 -0.62 -3.20 18.96
N GLY A 18 -1.24 -4.36 18.75
CA GLY A 18 -0.50 -5.58 18.47
C GLY A 18 0.36 -5.47 17.20
N PRO A 19 1.39 -6.32 17.06
CA PRO A 19 2.21 -6.35 15.86
C PRO A 19 1.35 -6.69 14.65
N THR A 20 1.58 -5.99 13.54
CA THR A 20 0.94 -6.26 12.25
C THR A 20 1.96 -6.70 11.21
N ARG A 21 1.48 -7.27 10.12
CA ARG A 21 2.33 -7.62 8.97
C ARG A 21 2.57 -6.47 7.99
N LEU A 22 2.13 -5.24 8.29
CA LEU A 22 2.21 -4.12 7.34
C LEU A 22 3.64 -3.82 6.89
N ALA A 23 4.63 -3.85 7.79
CA ALA A 23 6.02 -3.65 7.41
C ALA A 23 6.53 -4.73 6.43
N GLU A 24 6.29 -6.00 6.72
CA GLU A 24 6.65 -7.14 5.85
C GLU A 24 5.97 -7.03 4.47
N LEU A 25 4.69 -6.68 4.45
CA LEU A 25 3.93 -6.50 3.21
C LEU A 25 4.46 -5.31 2.40
N SER A 26 4.89 -4.25 3.07
CA SER A 26 5.47 -3.06 2.44
C SER A 26 6.79 -3.39 1.75
N ASP A 27 7.68 -4.12 2.42
CA ASP A 27 8.91 -4.62 1.82
C ASP A 27 8.63 -5.54 0.63
N GLY A 28 7.67 -6.45 0.78
CA GLY A 28 7.23 -7.36 -0.29
C GLY A 28 6.70 -6.62 -1.53
N LEU A 29 5.98 -5.52 -1.35
CA LEU A 29 5.55 -4.66 -2.46
C LEU A 29 6.75 -4.06 -3.19
N ILE A 30 7.70 -3.48 -2.45
CA ILE A 30 8.87 -2.82 -3.03
C ILE A 30 9.73 -3.81 -3.80
N ASP A 31 9.98 -5.00 -3.25
CA ASP A 31 10.79 -6.01 -3.89
C ASP A 31 10.10 -6.61 -5.13
N GLY A 32 8.80 -6.93 -5.02
CA GLY A 32 8.02 -7.42 -6.16
C GLY A 32 7.91 -6.39 -7.29
N PHE A 33 7.72 -5.12 -6.94
CA PHE A 33 7.69 -4.02 -7.91
C PHE A 33 9.05 -3.85 -8.60
N ARG A 34 10.15 -3.83 -7.85
CA ARG A 34 11.51 -3.74 -8.41
C ARG A 34 11.82 -4.90 -9.36
N ALA A 35 11.52 -6.12 -8.95
CA ALA A 35 11.73 -7.31 -9.79
C ALA A 35 10.95 -7.21 -11.11
N ALA A 36 9.71 -6.71 -11.06
CA ALA A 36 8.90 -6.47 -12.25
C ALA A 36 9.48 -5.37 -13.15
N MET A 37 10.02 -4.30 -12.56
CA MET A 37 10.65 -3.22 -13.34
C MET A 37 11.98 -3.66 -13.96
N ASP A 38 12.77 -4.46 -13.25
CA ASP A 38 14.01 -5.06 -13.78
C ASP A 38 13.72 -6.06 -14.91
N SER A 39 12.52 -6.65 -14.93
CA SER A 39 12.02 -7.52 -15.98
C SER A 39 11.34 -6.72 -17.11
N ASP A 40 12.14 -6.01 -17.91
CA ASP A 40 11.66 -5.26 -19.09
C ASP A 40 10.52 -4.27 -18.79
N LEU A 41 10.58 -3.60 -17.63
CA LEU A 41 9.54 -2.68 -17.17
C LEU A 41 8.14 -3.30 -17.21
N ASN A 42 8.01 -4.56 -16.78
CA ASN A 42 6.76 -5.31 -16.80
C ASN A 42 5.72 -4.70 -15.84
N SER A 43 4.93 -3.79 -16.37
CA SER A 43 3.87 -3.08 -15.65
C SER A 43 2.75 -4.00 -15.17
N ALA A 44 2.52 -5.15 -15.83
CA ALA A 44 1.50 -6.10 -15.41
C ALA A 44 1.89 -6.81 -14.10
N GLU A 45 3.14 -7.24 -13.97
CA GLU A 45 3.65 -7.84 -12.73
C GLU A 45 3.77 -6.80 -11.60
N ALA A 46 4.20 -5.59 -11.92
CA ALA A 46 4.24 -4.49 -10.96
C ALA A 46 2.84 -4.18 -10.40
N LEU A 47 1.83 -4.13 -11.26
CA LEU A 47 0.45 -3.90 -10.86
C LEU A 47 -0.11 -5.09 -10.06
N ALA A 48 0.29 -6.33 -10.40
CA ALA A 48 -0.07 -7.51 -9.62
C ALA A 48 0.51 -7.43 -8.19
N ALA A 49 1.79 -7.04 -8.04
CA ALA A 49 2.41 -6.83 -6.73
C ALA A 49 1.65 -5.80 -5.90
N LEU A 50 1.25 -4.68 -6.52
CA LEU A 50 0.44 -3.64 -5.88
C LEU A 50 -0.93 -4.15 -5.42
N PHE A 51 -1.65 -4.89 -6.27
CA PHE A 51 -2.96 -5.43 -5.88
C PHE A 51 -2.87 -6.50 -4.79
N MET A 52 -1.82 -7.32 -4.80
CA MET A 52 -1.56 -8.26 -3.71
C MET A 52 -1.30 -7.53 -2.39
N PHE A 53 -0.48 -6.48 -2.41
CA PHE A 53 -0.25 -5.63 -1.24
C PHE A 53 -1.56 -5.04 -0.70
N VAL A 54 -2.37 -4.40 -1.56
CA VAL A 54 -3.66 -3.82 -1.15
C VAL A 54 -4.58 -4.86 -0.53
N LYS A 55 -4.65 -6.07 -1.11
CA LYS A 55 -5.48 -7.16 -0.59
C LYS A 55 -5.03 -7.61 0.80
N GLU A 56 -3.74 -7.84 0.98
CA GLU A 56 -3.21 -8.36 2.24
C GLU A 56 -3.22 -7.30 3.35
N VAL A 57 -2.94 -6.04 3.03
CA VAL A 57 -3.05 -4.93 4.01
C VAL A 57 -4.50 -4.74 4.46
N ASN A 58 -5.48 -4.79 3.55
CA ASN A 58 -6.89 -4.74 3.96
C ASN A 58 -7.26 -5.88 4.90
N ALA A 59 -6.82 -7.11 4.61
CA ALA A 59 -7.08 -8.25 5.47
C ALA A 59 -6.41 -8.09 6.85
N GLU A 60 -5.24 -7.46 6.91
CA GLU A 60 -4.55 -7.18 8.17
C GLU A 60 -5.23 -6.06 8.97
N LEU A 61 -5.67 -4.99 8.31
CA LEU A 61 -6.49 -3.93 8.91
C LEU A 61 -7.78 -4.48 9.51
N ASP A 62 -8.46 -5.40 8.82
CA ASP A 62 -9.66 -6.07 9.32
C ASP A 62 -9.37 -6.88 10.59
N ARG A 63 -8.22 -7.58 10.65
CA ARG A 63 -7.79 -8.34 11.84
C ARG A 63 -7.42 -7.44 13.02
N ALA A 64 -6.77 -6.32 12.74
CA ALA A 64 -6.33 -5.35 13.73
C ALA A 64 -7.48 -4.41 14.19
N GLY A 65 -8.65 -4.48 13.55
CA GLY A 65 -9.78 -3.60 13.84
C GLY A 65 -9.48 -2.14 13.54
N ASP A 66 -8.76 -1.89 12.44
CA ASP A 66 -8.31 -0.56 11.99
C ASP A 66 -7.48 0.22 13.04
N ARG A 67 -6.80 -0.49 13.95
CA ARG A 67 -5.83 0.08 14.91
C ARG A 67 -4.42 -0.32 14.51
N LEU A 68 -3.55 0.65 14.32
CA LEU A 68 -2.18 0.44 13.87
C LEU A 68 -1.20 1.19 14.76
N ARG A 69 0.00 0.64 14.87
CA ARG A 69 1.14 1.44 15.36
C ARG A 69 1.53 2.48 14.31
N PRO A 70 2.02 3.67 14.73
CA PRO A 70 2.42 4.72 13.78
C PRO A 70 3.43 4.25 12.73
N GLU A 71 4.40 3.42 13.12
CA GLU A 71 5.42 2.90 12.21
C GLU A 71 4.86 1.97 11.13
N ASP A 72 3.88 1.13 11.47
CA ASP A 72 3.28 0.18 10.54
C ASP A 72 2.46 0.90 9.46
N ARG A 73 1.71 1.94 9.87
CA ARG A 73 0.99 2.81 8.93
C ARG A 73 1.95 3.59 8.03
N ALA A 74 3.01 4.15 8.61
CA ALA A 74 4.00 4.92 7.88
C ALA A 74 4.70 4.07 6.80
N ALA A 75 5.11 2.84 7.14
CA ALA A 75 5.74 1.92 6.19
C ALA A 75 4.83 1.60 4.99
N ALA A 76 3.54 1.32 5.26
CA ALA A 76 2.58 1.00 4.21
C ALA A 76 2.29 2.20 3.29
N LEU A 77 2.17 3.41 3.85
CA LEU A 77 2.01 4.64 3.06
C LEU A 77 3.26 4.95 2.23
N GLU A 78 4.45 4.82 2.81
CA GLU A 78 5.70 5.05 2.10
C GLU A 78 5.87 4.09 0.92
N ALA A 79 5.57 2.80 1.12
CA ALA A 79 5.67 1.82 0.04
C ALA A 79 4.69 2.13 -1.10
N LEU A 80 3.47 2.53 -0.76
CA LEU A 80 2.46 2.95 -1.73
C LEU A 80 2.91 4.18 -2.53
N ASP A 81 3.40 5.22 -1.85
CA ASP A 81 3.87 6.46 -2.49
C ASP A 81 5.07 6.21 -3.41
N ARG A 82 5.99 5.31 -3.03
CA ARG A 82 7.16 4.96 -3.86
C ARG A 82 6.77 4.26 -5.16
N VAL A 83 5.80 3.36 -5.13
CA VAL A 83 5.26 2.72 -6.35
C VAL A 83 4.49 3.73 -7.19
N ASP A 84 3.67 4.57 -6.54
CA ASP A 84 2.88 5.58 -7.22
C ASP A 84 3.75 6.63 -7.93
N GLN A 85 4.90 7.03 -7.39
CA GLN A 85 5.84 7.94 -8.05
C GLN A 85 6.34 7.43 -9.41
N VAL A 86 6.32 6.12 -9.64
CA VAL A 86 6.73 5.52 -10.92
C VAL A 86 5.53 5.32 -11.85
N LEU A 87 4.39 4.88 -11.31
CA LEU A 87 3.22 4.52 -12.11
C LEU A 87 2.20 5.67 -12.33
N GLY A 88 2.21 6.70 -11.48
CA GLY A 88 1.31 7.85 -11.53
C GLY A 88 -0.18 7.52 -11.33
N LEU A 89 -0.52 6.52 -10.52
CA LEU A 89 -1.88 5.97 -10.43
C LEU A 89 -2.84 6.87 -9.63
N ILE A 90 -2.36 7.51 -8.56
CA ILE A 90 -3.19 8.33 -7.66
C ILE A 90 -3.62 9.64 -8.35
N GLU A 91 -2.74 10.28 -9.12
CA GLU A 91 -3.07 11.46 -9.91
C GLU A 91 -4.14 11.14 -10.97
N VAL A 92 -3.99 10.02 -11.68
CA VAL A 92 -4.98 9.57 -12.67
C VAL A 92 -6.32 9.26 -12.01
N ALA A 93 -6.30 8.57 -10.86
CA ALA A 93 -7.52 8.21 -10.16
C ALA A 93 -8.26 9.43 -9.56
N SER A 94 -7.52 10.43 -9.08
CA SER A 94 -8.11 11.66 -8.51
C SER A 94 -8.76 12.53 -9.58
N SER A 95 -8.11 12.70 -10.73
CA SER A 95 -8.67 13.41 -11.88
C SER A 95 -9.99 12.80 -12.37
N GLY A 96 -10.15 11.47 -12.24
CA GLY A 96 -11.40 10.78 -12.62
C GLY A 96 -12.58 10.99 -11.66
N ARG A 97 -12.35 11.45 -10.42
CA ARG A 97 -13.44 11.79 -9.47
C ARG A 97 -14.01 13.19 -9.68
N GLU A 98 -13.32 14.05 -10.43
CA GLU A 98 -13.76 15.42 -10.72
C GLU A 98 -14.64 15.54 -11.98
N ILE A 99 -14.87 14.43 -12.68
CA ILE A 99 -15.64 14.35 -13.94
C ILE A 99 -17.08 13.91 -13.69
#